data_AF-A0A955C9I3-F1
#
_entry.id   AF-A0A955C9I3-F1
#
_cell.length_a   1.000
_cell.length_b   1.000
_cell.length_c   1.000
_cell.angle_alpha   90.00
_cell.angle_beta   90.00
_cell.angle_gamma   90.00
#
_symmetry.space_group_name_H-M   'P 1'
#
loop_
_entity.id
_entity.type
_entity.pdbx_description
1 polymer ?
#
loop_
_entity_poly.entity_id
_entity_poly.type
_entity_poly.pdbx_seq_one_letter_code
_entity_poly.pdbx_strand_id
1 'polypeptide(L)'
;MMRRNVTVAVCAAVLSVSAVAHASFSSFVIRNGGSGSPTIQPNNTYVPGATEFIISEGGMKAGLGSDDINGITIGDITQLGITRYDDTGRFSSGSGPAVAPYFNIWVTDGMGNYAVIANEPSNAAFQSLYTTNMDGSKTYNLSYADLSDKVAKVYETPGAGSNTSWVHAMFGAGPLTFADVASLQIAPPPASYITNAANAVGSGAPDELGTNVAYGFNWVFGDTLSNYVSGMEGYVVSNFVAAPEPASAALLALGGLALIRRRR
;
A
#
# COMPACT_ATOMS: atom_id res chain seq x y z
N MET A 1 -33.91 -1.73 -62.20
CA MET A 1 -32.73 -0.98 -61.72
C MET A 1 -32.95 -0.65 -60.25
N MET A 2 -32.37 -1.46 -59.35
CA MET A 2 -32.60 -1.41 -57.91
C MET A 2 -31.35 -0.82 -57.26
N ARG A 3 -31.43 0.41 -56.73
CA ARG A 3 -30.33 1.04 -55.98
C ARG A 3 -30.33 0.47 -54.56
N ARG A 4 -29.31 -0.33 -54.24
CA ARG A 4 -29.00 -0.79 -52.87
C ARG A 4 -28.40 0.39 -52.11
N ASN A 5 -29.13 0.90 -51.11
CA ASN A 5 -28.59 1.80 -50.10
C ASN A 5 -27.80 0.95 -49.10
N VAL A 6 -26.47 1.04 -49.13
CA VAL A 6 -25.60 0.49 -48.10
C VAL A 6 -25.45 1.57 -47.02
N THR A 7 -26.10 1.38 -45.88
CA THR A 7 -25.88 2.19 -44.69
C THR A 7 -24.58 1.73 -44.03
N VAL A 8 -23.51 2.52 -44.17
CA VAL A 8 -22.26 2.30 -43.44
C VAL A 8 -22.43 2.84 -42.03
N ALA A 9 -22.49 1.96 -41.03
CA ALA A 9 -22.41 2.35 -39.63
C ALA A 9 -20.94 2.56 -39.25
N VAL A 10 -20.54 3.81 -39.03
CA VAL A 10 -19.23 4.16 -38.49
C VAL A 10 -19.25 3.96 -36.98
N CYS A 11 -18.61 2.90 -36.48
CA CYS A 11 -18.26 2.78 -35.07
C CYS A 11 -17.01 3.62 -34.80
N ALA A 12 -17.19 4.84 -34.31
CA ALA A 12 -16.08 5.61 -33.76
C ALA A 12 -15.71 5.02 -32.38
N ALA A 13 -14.64 4.23 -32.34
CA ALA A 13 -14.01 3.85 -31.08
C ALA A 13 -13.25 5.07 -30.55
N VAL A 14 -13.77 5.70 -29.49
CA VAL A 14 -13.05 6.72 -28.74
C VAL A 14 -11.93 5.99 -27.99
N LEU A 15 -10.72 6.05 -28.53
CA LEU A 15 -9.50 5.77 -27.76
C LEU A 15 -9.35 6.92 -26.75
N SER A 16 -9.97 6.76 -25.59
CA SER A 16 -9.63 7.56 -24.41
C SER A 16 -8.18 7.22 -24.07
N VAL A 17 -7.27 8.11 -24.43
CA VAL A 17 -5.91 8.11 -23.87
C VAL A 17 -6.08 8.45 -22.40
N SER A 18 -6.18 7.43 -21.55
CA SER A 18 -6.10 7.60 -20.11
C SER A 18 -4.72 8.18 -19.82
N ALA A 19 -4.66 9.46 -19.49
CA ALA A 19 -3.46 10.01 -18.87
C ALA A 19 -3.14 9.15 -17.64
N VAL A 20 -1.88 8.75 -17.51
CA VAL A 20 -1.42 8.07 -16.30
C VAL A 20 -1.57 9.08 -15.17
N ALA A 21 -2.61 8.95 -14.36
CA ALA A 21 -2.71 9.72 -13.13
C ALA A 21 -1.51 9.31 -12.29
N HIS A 22 -0.59 10.24 -12.03
CA HIS A 22 0.44 10.02 -11.03
C HIS A 22 -0.26 9.80 -9.70
N ALA A 23 0.00 8.64 -9.10
CA ALA A 23 -0.49 8.28 -7.79
C ALA A 23 -0.21 9.42 -6.79
N SER A 24 -1.24 9.93 -6.11
CA SER A 24 -1.07 11.01 -5.14
C SER A 24 -0.59 10.43 -3.82
N PHE A 25 0.72 10.22 -3.70
CA PHE A 25 1.32 9.85 -2.43
C PHE A 25 1.63 11.10 -1.59
N SER A 26 1.25 11.03 -0.32
CA SER A 26 1.53 12.04 0.69
C SER A 26 2.51 11.48 1.72
N SER A 27 3.59 12.21 1.99
CA SER A 27 4.50 11.87 3.07
C SER A 27 4.04 12.48 4.38
N PHE A 28 4.08 11.74 5.48
CA PHE A 28 3.63 12.20 6.79
C PHE A 28 4.41 11.57 7.94
N VAL A 29 4.37 12.23 9.09
CA VAL A 29 4.90 11.67 10.35
C VAL A 29 3.82 10.83 10.99
N ILE A 30 4.14 9.57 11.31
CA ILE A 30 3.24 8.68 12.07
C ILE A 30 3.47 8.89 13.57
N ARG A 31 4.74 8.92 13.99
CA ARG A 31 5.10 8.99 15.41
C ARG A 31 6.44 9.67 15.62
N ASN A 32 6.49 10.48 16.68
CA ASN A 32 7.72 11.07 17.20
C ASN A 32 8.49 10.06 18.06
N GLY A 33 9.81 10.14 18.00
CA GLY A 33 10.69 9.53 19.00
C GLY A 33 10.74 10.34 20.30
N GLY A 34 11.66 9.96 21.19
CA GLY A 34 11.91 10.68 22.44
C GLY A 34 12.57 12.05 22.25
N SER A 35 13.36 12.24 21.21
CA SER A 35 14.09 13.50 20.93
C SER A 35 13.44 14.37 19.85
N GLY A 36 12.47 13.86 19.10
CA GLY A 36 11.78 14.67 18.09
C GLY A 36 11.03 13.86 17.03
N SER A 37 10.71 14.53 15.93
CA SER A 37 10.02 13.94 14.78
C SER A 37 11.01 13.36 13.76
N PRO A 38 10.61 12.33 12.98
CA PRO A 38 11.28 11.99 11.73
C PRO A 38 11.48 13.24 10.85
N THR A 39 12.60 13.30 10.13
CA THR A 39 12.77 14.33 9.08
C THR A 39 12.34 13.75 7.74
N ILE A 40 11.50 14.47 7.02
CA ILE A 40 11.04 14.12 5.67
C ILE A 40 11.45 15.28 4.75
N GLN A 41 12.26 14.99 3.74
CA GLN A 41 12.83 16.03 2.88
C GLN A 41 13.07 15.53 1.45
N PRO A 42 13.11 16.41 0.44
CA PRO A 42 13.61 16.05 -0.88
C PRO A 42 15.09 15.66 -0.83
N ASN A 43 15.47 14.61 -1.56
CA ASN A 43 16.88 14.23 -1.75
C ASN A 43 17.13 13.79 -3.19
N ASN A 44 17.68 14.72 -3.99
CA ASN A 44 17.93 14.50 -5.42
C ASN A 44 19.31 13.91 -5.72
N THR A 45 20.05 13.44 -4.70
CA THR A 45 21.43 12.96 -4.86
C THR A 45 21.51 11.74 -5.78
N TYR A 46 20.54 10.83 -5.66
CA TYR A 46 20.50 9.58 -6.42
C TYR A 46 19.67 9.70 -7.69
N VAL A 47 18.45 10.23 -7.56
CA VAL A 47 17.53 10.47 -8.66
C VAL A 47 16.72 11.75 -8.42
N PRO A 48 16.35 12.52 -9.46
CA PRO A 48 15.47 13.66 -9.31
C PRO A 48 14.10 13.26 -8.74
N GLY A 49 13.59 14.07 -7.80
CA GLY A 49 12.26 13.88 -7.21
C GLY A 49 12.18 12.80 -6.13
N ALA A 50 13.31 12.25 -5.67
CA ALA A 50 13.31 11.33 -4.55
C ALA A 50 13.04 12.05 -3.22
N THR A 51 12.38 11.33 -2.32
CA THR A 51 12.08 11.74 -0.95
C THR A 51 12.93 10.93 0.01
N GLU A 52 13.50 11.59 1.01
CA GLU A 52 14.27 10.97 2.08
C GLU A 52 13.48 11.00 3.38
N PHE A 53 13.43 9.85 4.05
CA PHE A 53 12.86 9.68 5.38
C PHE A 53 13.99 9.37 6.37
N ILE A 54 14.34 10.32 7.24
CA ILE A 54 15.39 10.14 8.24
C ILE A 54 14.75 9.70 9.55
N ILE A 55 15.10 8.48 9.97
CA ILE A 55 14.74 7.88 11.26
C ILE A 55 16.02 7.87 12.10
N SER A 56 16.22 8.91 12.90
CA SER A 56 17.47 9.11 13.65
C SER A 56 17.53 8.34 14.97
N GLU A 57 16.40 7.85 15.47
CA GLU A 57 16.32 7.05 16.68
C GLU A 57 15.13 6.07 16.67
N GLY A 58 15.19 5.08 17.57
CA GLY A 58 14.07 4.16 17.78
C GLY A 58 12.85 4.91 18.29
N GLY A 59 11.67 4.52 17.82
CA GLY A 59 10.43 5.20 18.17
C GLY A 59 9.95 6.21 17.11
N MET A 60 10.82 6.64 16.20
CA MET A 60 10.40 7.43 15.06
C MET A 60 9.73 6.55 14.01
N LYS A 61 8.62 7.04 13.45
CA LYS A 61 7.88 6.35 12.38
C LYS A 61 7.31 7.37 11.40
N ALA A 62 7.51 7.14 10.11
CA ALA A 62 7.01 7.98 9.04
C ALA A 62 6.31 7.13 7.97
N GLY A 63 5.37 7.74 7.27
CA GLY A 63 4.55 7.10 6.24
C GLY A 63 4.66 7.83 4.90
N LEU A 64 4.43 7.07 3.85
CA LEU A 64 4.17 7.56 2.50
C LEU A 64 2.88 6.86 2.02
N GLY A 65 1.76 7.57 2.07
CA GLY A 65 0.42 7.02 1.93
C GLY A 65 -0.31 7.48 0.68
N SER A 66 -1.21 6.65 0.16
CA SER A 66 -2.05 6.93 -1.00
C SER A 66 -3.46 6.34 -0.83
N ASP A 67 -4.44 7.05 -1.40
CA ASP A 67 -5.83 6.65 -1.49
C ASP A 67 -6.21 6.11 -2.89
N ASP A 68 -5.23 5.94 -3.79
CA ASP A 68 -5.48 5.57 -5.20
C ASP A 68 -6.10 4.18 -5.38
N ILE A 69 -5.99 3.34 -4.34
CA ILE A 69 -6.60 2.01 -4.29
C ILE A 69 -7.70 1.90 -3.24
N ASN A 70 -8.23 3.03 -2.75
CA ASN A 70 -9.39 3.00 -1.87
C ASN A 70 -10.62 2.46 -2.62
N GLY A 71 -11.44 1.69 -1.92
CA GLY A 71 -12.69 1.16 -2.43
C GLY A 71 -12.56 -0.19 -3.16
N ILE A 72 -11.37 -0.57 -3.61
CA ILE A 72 -11.11 -1.93 -4.13
C ILE A 72 -10.84 -2.92 -2.99
N THR A 73 -10.82 -4.21 -3.29
CA THR A 73 -10.41 -5.22 -2.31
C THR A 73 -8.89 -5.47 -2.36
N ILE A 74 -8.32 -6.07 -1.32
CA ILE A 74 -6.91 -6.50 -1.33
C ILE A 74 -6.62 -7.41 -2.53
N GLY A 75 -7.56 -8.29 -2.90
CA GLY A 75 -7.44 -9.19 -4.04
C GLY A 75 -7.35 -8.50 -5.41
N ASP A 76 -7.79 -7.24 -5.50
CA ASP A 76 -7.81 -6.46 -6.74
C ASP A 76 -6.53 -5.62 -6.96
N ILE A 77 -5.56 -5.72 -6.05
CA ILE A 77 -4.28 -5.00 -6.16
C ILE A 77 -3.49 -5.54 -7.36
N THR A 78 -3.22 -4.68 -8.34
CA THR A 78 -2.36 -5.07 -9.47
C THR A 78 -0.91 -4.72 -9.24
N GLN A 79 -0.65 -3.60 -8.59
CA GLN A 79 0.71 -3.12 -8.40
C GLN A 79 0.85 -2.27 -7.14
N LEU A 80 1.81 -2.66 -6.30
CA LEU A 80 2.39 -1.83 -5.25
C LEU A 80 3.88 -1.74 -5.53
N GLY A 81 4.43 -0.53 -5.55
CA GLY A 81 5.84 -0.38 -5.84
C GLY A 81 6.47 0.81 -5.16
N ILE A 82 7.77 0.68 -4.97
CA ILE A 82 8.68 1.70 -4.43
C ILE A 82 10.11 1.29 -4.74
N THR A 83 10.96 2.26 -5.05
CA THR A 83 12.41 2.04 -5.22
C THR A 83 13.18 2.77 -4.13
N ARG A 84 14.08 2.08 -3.45
CA ARG A 84 15.08 2.63 -2.52
C ARG A 84 16.44 2.79 -3.18
N TYR A 85 17.10 3.92 -2.93
CA TYR A 85 18.39 4.29 -3.50
C TYR A 85 19.51 4.38 -2.47
N ASP A 86 19.18 4.44 -1.17
CA ASP A 86 20.18 4.50 -0.11
C ASP A 86 20.95 3.17 0.02
N ASP A 87 22.18 3.24 0.54
CA ASP A 87 23.02 2.07 0.72
C ASP A 87 22.48 1.17 1.83
N THR A 88 21.71 0.14 1.46
CA THR A 88 21.21 -0.86 2.41
C THR A 88 22.30 -1.78 2.97
N GLY A 89 23.48 -1.84 2.33
CA GLY A 89 24.61 -2.67 2.74
C GLY A 89 25.31 -2.17 4.00
N ARG A 90 25.08 -0.91 4.39
CA ARG A 90 25.58 -0.35 5.66
C ARG A 90 24.88 -0.90 6.91
N PHE A 91 23.83 -1.70 6.71
CA PHE A 91 23.05 -2.31 7.79
C PHE A 91 23.29 -3.82 7.87
N SER A 92 23.14 -4.37 9.07
CA SER A 92 23.17 -5.82 9.25
C SER A 92 22.08 -6.48 8.41
N SER A 93 22.42 -7.54 7.67
CA SER A 93 21.47 -8.29 6.85
C SER A 93 20.26 -8.73 7.66
N GLY A 94 19.05 -8.50 7.12
CA GLY A 94 17.79 -8.83 7.78
C GLY A 94 17.34 -7.86 8.88
N SER A 95 18.14 -6.82 9.20
CA SER A 95 17.69 -5.76 10.12
C SER A 95 16.62 -4.88 9.47
N GLY A 96 15.81 -4.22 10.30
CA GLY A 96 14.76 -3.30 9.86
C GLY A 96 15.17 -2.33 8.76
N PRO A 97 16.27 -1.55 8.90
CA PRO A 97 16.67 -0.61 7.87
C PRO A 97 17.21 -1.30 6.60
N ALA A 98 17.68 -2.54 6.70
CA ALA A 98 18.11 -3.33 5.54
C ALA A 98 16.93 -3.86 4.71
N VAL A 99 15.77 -4.09 5.34
CA VAL A 99 14.61 -4.75 4.71
C VAL A 99 13.40 -3.84 4.49
N ALA A 100 13.41 -2.64 5.08
CA ALA A 100 12.41 -1.60 4.86
C ALA A 100 12.35 -1.14 3.37
N PRO A 101 11.27 -0.46 2.96
CA PRO A 101 10.06 -0.21 3.74
C PRO A 101 9.24 -1.48 3.91
N TYR A 102 8.39 -1.49 4.93
CA TYR A 102 7.24 -2.39 5.00
C TYR A 102 5.99 -1.60 4.60
N PHE A 103 4.87 -2.28 4.42
CA PHE A 103 3.61 -1.63 4.08
C PHE A 103 2.48 -1.99 5.03
N ASN A 104 1.52 -1.08 5.12
CA ASN A 104 0.27 -1.23 5.86
C ASN A 104 -0.90 -0.87 4.96
N ILE A 105 -1.99 -1.64 5.06
CA ILE A 105 -3.25 -1.43 4.35
C ILE A 105 -4.33 -1.22 5.40
N TRP A 106 -4.96 -0.04 5.44
CA TRP A 106 -6.19 0.13 6.18
C TRP A 106 -7.34 -0.55 5.44
N VAL A 107 -8.08 -1.38 6.17
CA VAL A 107 -9.21 -2.13 5.63
C VAL A 107 -10.47 -1.92 6.46
N THR A 108 -11.62 -2.16 5.83
CA THR A 108 -12.93 -2.16 6.47
C THR A 108 -13.79 -3.35 6.04
N ASP A 109 -14.75 -3.72 6.89
CA ASP A 109 -15.85 -4.62 6.55
C ASP A 109 -17.08 -3.89 5.97
N GLY A 110 -17.05 -2.56 5.87
CA GLY A 110 -18.17 -1.74 5.43
C GLY A 110 -19.28 -1.56 6.48
N MET A 111 -19.11 -2.13 7.67
CA MET A 111 -20.04 -2.04 8.80
C MET A 111 -19.49 -1.17 9.94
N GLY A 112 -18.41 -0.43 9.69
CA GLY A 112 -17.78 0.48 10.64
C GLY A 112 -16.64 -0.13 11.44
N ASN A 113 -16.22 -1.37 11.13
CA ASN A 113 -14.99 -1.93 11.66
C ASN A 113 -13.82 -1.59 10.73
N TYR A 114 -12.67 -1.28 11.32
CA TYR A 114 -11.43 -1.04 10.60
C TYR A 114 -10.30 -1.85 11.23
N ALA A 115 -9.27 -2.14 10.44
CA ALA A 115 -8.04 -2.76 10.90
C ALA A 115 -6.90 -2.40 9.95
N VAL A 116 -5.67 -2.64 10.38
CA VAL A 116 -4.49 -2.61 9.51
C VAL A 116 -4.09 -4.03 9.15
N ILE A 117 -3.91 -4.28 7.85
CA ILE A 117 -3.24 -5.47 7.33
C ILE A 117 -1.82 -5.10 6.94
N ALA A 118 -0.82 -5.80 7.48
CA ALA A 118 0.59 -5.47 7.28
C ALA A 118 1.38 -6.67 6.74
N ASN A 119 2.36 -6.40 5.88
CA ASN A 119 3.31 -7.43 5.47
C ASN A 119 4.36 -7.71 6.54
N GLU A 120 4.70 -6.73 7.41
CA GLU A 120 5.62 -6.86 8.54
C GLU A 120 5.92 -5.57 9.32
N PRO A 121 7.04 -5.55 10.09
CA PRO A 121 8.26 -4.94 9.52
C PRO A 121 9.57 -5.79 9.29
N SER A 122 9.71 -7.07 9.72
CA SER A 122 10.85 -8.01 9.45
C SER A 122 10.59 -9.36 8.70
N ASN A 123 9.60 -9.45 7.81
CA ASN A 123 9.14 -10.63 7.02
C ASN A 123 10.23 -11.19 6.14
N ALA A 124 10.96 -12.21 6.58
CA ALA A 124 11.89 -12.92 5.72
C ALA A 124 11.24 -13.39 4.39
N ALA A 125 9.94 -13.72 4.39
CA ALA A 125 9.21 -14.10 3.18
C ALA A 125 9.01 -12.95 2.17
N PHE A 126 9.19 -11.70 2.57
CA PHE A 126 9.12 -10.53 1.69
C PHE A 126 10.48 -10.13 1.13
N GLN A 127 11.59 -10.55 1.75
CA GLN A 127 12.93 -10.14 1.33
C GLN A 127 13.28 -10.62 -0.09
N SER A 128 12.83 -11.80 -0.49
CA SER A 128 13.05 -12.32 -1.85
C SER A 128 12.26 -11.56 -2.93
N LEU A 129 11.25 -10.78 -2.54
CA LEU A 129 10.49 -9.94 -3.45
C LEU A 129 11.19 -8.59 -3.72
N TYR A 130 12.28 -8.31 -3.01
CA TYR A 130 13.02 -7.07 -3.16
C TYR A 130 14.10 -7.21 -4.25
N THR A 131 13.81 -6.68 -5.43
CA THR A 131 14.73 -6.80 -6.58
C THR A 131 15.90 -5.84 -6.41
N THR A 132 17.13 -6.33 -6.52
CA THR A 132 18.33 -5.46 -6.58
C THR A 132 18.65 -5.15 -8.03
N ASN A 133 18.65 -3.86 -8.37
CA ASN A 133 18.89 -3.36 -9.72
C ASN A 133 20.40 -3.24 -10.02
N MET A 134 20.74 -3.03 -11.29
CA MET A 134 22.13 -2.92 -11.73
C MET A 134 22.88 -1.71 -11.12
N ASP A 135 22.15 -0.67 -10.74
CA ASP A 135 22.69 0.53 -10.09
C ASP A 135 22.80 0.40 -8.56
N GLY A 136 22.48 -0.77 -8.01
CA GLY A 136 22.49 -1.05 -6.57
C GLY A 136 21.21 -0.64 -5.83
N SER A 137 20.29 0.08 -6.48
CA SER A 137 18.98 0.38 -5.91
C SER A 137 18.16 -0.89 -5.69
N LYS A 138 17.16 -0.83 -4.80
CA LYS A 138 16.26 -1.95 -4.51
C LYS A 138 14.82 -1.56 -4.78
N THR A 139 14.08 -2.41 -5.48
CA THR A 139 12.69 -2.12 -5.90
C THR A 139 11.74 -3.21 -5.45
N TYR A 140 10.67 -2.79 -4.78
CA TYR A 140 9.45 -3.59 -4.70
C TYR A 140 8.58 -3.26 -5.90
N ASN A 141 8.07 -4.31 -6.55
CA ASN A 141 7.05 -4.24 -7.57
C ASN A 141 6.14 -5.46 -7.39
N LEU A 142 5.18 -5.32 -6.49
CA LEU A 142 4.36 -6.40 -5.95
C LEU A 142 2.99 -6.40 -6.60
N SER A 143 2.57 -7.54 -7.12
CA SER A 143 1.18 -7.82 -7.48
C SER A 143 0.48 -8.56 -6.33
N TYR A 144 -0.85 -8.64 -6.36
CA TYR A 144 -1.56 -9.50 -5.42
C TYR A 144 -1.08 -10.97 -5.45
N ALA A 145 -0.65 -11.48 -6.61
CA ALA A 145 -0.09 -12.83 -6.71
C ALA A 145 1.17 -13.01 -5.84
N ASP A 146 2.04 -11.99 -5.79
CA ASP A 146 3.25 -11.99 -4.95
C ASP A 146 2.92 -11.94 -3.45
N LEU A 147 1.77 -11.36 -3.10
CA LEU A 147 1.29 -11.20 -1.73
C LEU A 147 0.51 -12.40 -1.22
N SER A 148 -0.28 -13.06 -2.07
CA SER A 148 -1.40 -13.93 -1.69
C SER A 148 -1.02 -15.05 -0.70
N ASP A 149 0.14 -15.68 -0.87
CA ASP A 149 0.66 -16.76 -0.02
C ASP A 149 1.46 -16.25 1.19
N LYS A 150 1.64 -14.94 1.32
CA LYS A 150 2.41 -14.32 2.40
C LYS A 150 1.52 -14.08 3.61
N VAL A 151 2.15 -14.16 4.79
CA VAL A 151 1.49 -13.90 6.07
C VAL A 151 0.96 -12.46 6.11
N ALA A 152 -0.30 -12.31 6.51
CA ALA A 152 -0.97 -11.06 6.77
C ALA A 152 -1.09 -10.85 8.28
N LYS A 153 -0.47 -9.79 8.80
CA LYS A 153 -0.61 -9.41 10.21
C LYS A 153 -1.76 -8.42 10.37
N VAL A 154 -2.59 -8.65 11.39
CA VAL A 154 -3.70 -7.76 11.74
C VAL A 154 -3.27 -6.86 12.90
N TYR A 155 -3.49 -5.56 12.77
CA TYR A 155 -3.21 -4.53 13.78
C TYR A 155 -4.35 -3.52 13.87
N GLU A 156 -4.26 -2.61 14.84
CA GLU A 156 -5.12 -1.42 14.97
C GLU A 156 -6.62 -1.74 15.03
N THR A 157 -6.94 -2.82 15.74
CA THR A 157 -8.30 -3.24 16.06
C THR A 157 -8.29 -4.00 17.39
N PRO A 158 -9.37 -3.97 18.18
CA PRO A 158 -9.45 -4.75 19.41
C PRO A 158 -9.22 -6.24 19.13
N GLY A 159 -8.47 -6.92 20.02
CA GLY A 159 -8.22 -8.36 19.92
C GLY A 159 -7.23 -8.79 18.83
N ALA A 160 -6.58 -7.85 18.12
CA ALA A 160 -5.61 -8.16 17.06
C ALA A 160 -4.47 -9.07 17.55
N GLY A 161 -3.82 -8.71 18.66
CA GLY A 161 -2.68 -9.46 19.22
C GLY A 161 -3.03 -10.81 19.86
N SER A 162 -4.33 -11.09 20.05
CA SER A 162 -4.84 -12.36 20.61
C SER A 162 -5.61 -13.20 19.59
N ASN A 163 -5.58 -12.82 18.31
CA ASN A 163 -6.34 -13.44 17.22
C ASN A 163 -7.86 -13.51 17.49
N THR A 164 -8.41 -12.50 18.17
CA THR A 164 -9.84 -12.39 18.50
C THR A 164 -10.46 -11.12 17.92
N SER A 165 -9.80 -10.46 16.97
CA SER A 165 -10.36 -9.29 16.28
C SER A 165 -11.51 -9.67 15.37
N TRP A 166 -12.25 -8.66 14.89
CA TRP A 166 -13.31 -8.87 13.90
C TRP A 166 -12.78 -9.55 12.63
N VAL A 167 -11.54 -9.24 12.21
CA VAL A 167 -10.88 -9.91 11.07
C VAL A 167 -10.74 -11.42 11.34
N HIS A 168 -10.26 -11.80 12.52
CA HIS A 168 -10.12 -13.22 12.89
C HIS A 168 -11.48 -13.90 13.11
N ALA A 169 -12.52 -13.16 13.51
CA ALA A 169 -13.88 -13.69 13.58
C ALA A 169 -14.43 -14.02 12.17
N MET A 170 -14.05 -13.25 11.15
CA MET A 170 -14.46 -13.47 9.77
C MET A 170 -13.69 -14.59 9.08
N PHE A 171 -12.37 -14.64 9.28
CA PHE A 171 -11.47 -15.51 8.48
C PHE A 171 -10.80 -16.63 9.29
N GLY A 172 -11.00 -16.67 10.61
CA GLY A 172 -10.46 -17.69 11.51
C GLY A 172 -9.41 -17.15 12.48
N ALA A 173 -9.24 -17.83 13.63
CA ALA A 173 -8.32 -17.43 14.70
C ALA A 173 -6.86 -17.86 14.49
N GLY A 174 -6.57 -18.53 13.37
CA GLY A 174 -5.22 -18.95 13.00
C GLY A 174 -4.40 -17.82 12.36
N PRO A 175 -3.12 -18.06 12.03
CA PRO A 175 -2.35 -17.17 11.17
C PRO A 175 -3.07 -16.96 9.84
N LEU A 176 -3.21 -15.70 9.42
CA LEU A 176 -3.83 -15.33 8.16
C LEU A 176 -2.76 -15.06 7.09
N THR A 177 -3.15 -15.25 5.84
CA THR A 177 -2.42 -14.84 4.65
C THR A 177 -3.17 -13.71 3.94
N PHE A 178 -2.52 -13.05 2.97
CA PHE A 178 -3.22 -12.08 2.11
C PHE A 178 -4.31 -12.75 1.25
N ALA A 179 -4.25 -14.07 1.02
CA ALA A 179 -5.34 -14.84 0.41
C ALA A 179 -6.59 -14.90 1.29
N ASP A 180 -6.43 -15.09 2.60
CA ASP A 180 -7.57 -15.19 3.52
C ASP A 180 -8.34 -13.86 3.62
N VAL A 181 -7.61 -12.74 3.62
CA VAL A 181 -8.19 -11.39 3.76
C VAL A 181 -8.42 -10.68 2.42
N ALA A 182 -8.34 -11.41 1.30
CA ALA A 182 -8.39 -10.84 -0.04
C ALA A 182 -9.66 -10.02 -0.31
N SER A 183 -10.78 -10.41 0.30
CA SER A 183 -12.09 -9.76 0.08
C SER A 183 -12.30 -8.49 0.91
N LEU A 184 -11.38 -8.13 1.80
CA LEU A 184 -11.51 -6.91 2.59
C LEU A 184 -11.32 -5.68 1.72
N GLN A 185 -12.19 -4.69 1.90
CA GLN A 185 -12.11 -3.43 1.18
C GLN A 185 -11.01 -2.56 1.78
N ILE A 186 -10.20 -1.95 0.91
CA ILE A 186 -9.19 -0.97 1.30
C ILE A 186 -9.90 0.36 1.55
N ALA A 187 -9.83 0.85 2.77
CA ALA A 187 -10.37 2.15 3.15
C ALA A 187 -9.76 2.62 4.49
N PRO A 188 -9.25 3.86 4.57
CA PRO A 188 -8.82 4.42 5.83
C PRO A 188 -10.02 4.72 6.74
N PRO A 189 -9.86 4.58 8.07
CA PRO A 189 -10.86 5.06 9.03
C PRO A 189 -10.92 6.60 9.06
N PRO A 190 -12.06 7.19 9.43
CA PRO A 190 -12.11 8.62 9.75
C PRO A 190 -11.32 8.91 11.04
N ALA A 191 -10.84 10.16 11.21
CA ALA A 191 -10.12 10.59 12.40
C ALA A 191 -10.89 10.34 13.73
N SER A 192 -12.23 10.39 13.69
CA SER A 192 -13.07 10.08 14.86
C SER A 192 -13.02 8.61 15.28
N TYR A 193 -12.74 7.70 14.35
CA TYR A 193 -12.51 6.29 14.66
C TYR A 193 -11.14 6.09 15.31
N ILE A 194 -10.09 6.71 14.75
CA ILE A 194 -8.72 6.63 15.27
C ILE A 194 -8.63 7.16 16.71
N THR A 195 -9.26 8.30 16.98
CA THR A 195 -9.22 8.95 18.31
C THR A 195 -10.09 8.27 19.38
N ASN A 196 -10.94 7.32 18.98
CA ASN A 196 -11.77 6.58 19.92
C ASN A 196 -10.99 5.40 20.52
N ALA A 197 -10.66 5.51 21.82
CA ALA A 197 -9.92 4.48 22.55
C ALA A 197 -10.57 3.09 22.51
N ALA A 198 -11.89 2.97 22.31
CA ALA A 198 -12.57 1.68 22.18
C ALA A 198 -12.14 0.89 20.94
N ASN A 199 -11.63 1.58 19.91
CA ASN A 199 -11.15 0.96 18.67
C ASN A 199 -9.71 0.45 18.77
N ALA A 200 -9.02 0.70 19.89
CA ALA A 200 -7.67 0.21 20.15
C ALA A 200 -6.66 0.54 19.03
N VAL A 201 -6.80 1.70 18.38
CA VAL A 201 -5.80 2.24 17.45
C VAL A 201 -4.64 2.81 18.24
N GLY A 202 -3.45 2.25 18.05
CA GLY A 202 -2.23 2.63 18.74
C GLY A 202 -1.53 3.83 18.11
N SER A 203 -0.60 4.43 18.85
CA SER A 203 0.19 5.58 18.38
C SER A 203 1.19 5.25 17.26
N GLY A 204 1.31 3.99 16.88
CA GLY A 204 2.11 3.53 15.75
C GLY A 204 1.28 3.23 14.50
N ALA A 205 -0.03 3.48 14.52
CA ALA A 205 -0.92 3.25 13.40
C ALA A 205 -0.55 4.14 12.19
N PRO A 206 -0.85 3.73 10.95
CA PRO A 206 -0.46 4.48 9.76
C PRO A 206 -1.45 5.62 9.50
N ASP A 207 -1.38 6.63 10.36
CA ASP A 207 -2.10 7.91 10.27
C ASP A 207 -1.15 9.09 10.59
N GLU A 208 -1.50 10.27 10.10
CA GLU A 208 -0.73 11.49 10.31
C GLU A 208 -0.85 12.00 11.74
N LEU A 209 0.30 12.13 12.40
CA LEU A 209 0.40 12.62 13.76
C LEU A 209 -0.23 14.02 13.89
N GLY A 210 -1.21 14.13 14.77
CA GLY A 210 -1.87 15.39 15.13
C GLY A 210 -3.15 15.67 14.34
N THR A 211 -3.26 15.18 13.09
CA THR A 211 -4.49 15.31 12.29
C THR A 211 -5.33 14.03 12.31
N ASN A 212 -4.68 12.87 12.51
CA ASN A 212 -5.22 11.53 12.35
C ASN A 212 -5.80 11.29 10.95
N VAL A 213 -5.25 11.95 9.93
CA VAL A 213 -5.55 11.64 8.52
C VAL A 213 -4.86 10.33 8.17
N ALA A 214 -5.63 9.34 7.73
CA ALA A 214 -5.13 8.05 7.28
C ALA A 214 -5.34 7.86 5.79
N TYR A 215 -4.49 7.02 5.17
CA TYR A 215 -4.56 6.66 3.76
C TYR A 215 -4.77 5.15 3.62
N GLY A 216 -5.48 4.68 2.60
CA GLY A 216 -5.76 3.26 2.45
C GLY A 216 -4.52 2.37 2.35
N PHE A 217 -3.50 2.82 1.61
CA PHE A 217 -2.22 2.14 1.48
C PHE A 217 -1.07 3.01 1.95
N ASN A 218 -0.10 2.43 2.66
CA ASN A 218 1.03 3.15 3.24
C ASN A 218 2.32 2.35 3.13
N TRP A 219 3.36 2.95 2.54
CA TRP A 219 4.74 2.55 2.81
C TRP A 219 5.20 3.14 4.13
N VAL A 220 5.96 2.38 4.91
CA VAL A 220 6.28 2.74 6.28
C VAL A 220 7.78 2.62 6.54
N PHE A 221 8.31 3.66 7.19
CA PHE A 221 9.70 3.84 7.53
C PHE A 221 9.85 4.04 9.04
N GLY A 222 10.76 3.30 9.67
CA GLY A 222 10.90 3.34 11.12
C GLY A 222 9.94 2.40 11.86
N ASP A 223 10.19 2.21 13.16
CA ASP A 223 9.33 1.46 14.08
C ASP A 223 9.67 1.82 15.56
N THR A 224 8.96 1.22 16.50
CA THR A 224 9.17 1.23 17.95
C THR A 224 10.54 0.69 18.33
N LEU A 225 11.04 -0.31 17.61
CA LEU A 225 12.30 -0.95 17.91
C LEU A 225 13.49 -0.14 17.34
N SER A 226 14.57 -0.09 18.11
CA SER A 226 15.81 0.60 17.75
C SER A 226 16.50 0.04 16.50
N ASN A 227 16.08 -1.14 16.02
CA ASN A 227 16.59 -1.77 14.82
C ASN A 227 15.93 -1.26 13.53
N TYR A 228 15.28 -0.08 13.53
CA TYR A 228 14.74 0.60 12.32
C TYR A 228 15.33 1.99 12.08
N VAL A 229 16.40 2.33 12.80
CA VAL A 229 17.13 3.60 12.67
C VAL A 229 17.91 3.61 11.36
N SER A 230 17.60 4.57 10.49
CA SER A 230 18.37 4.78 9.25
C SER A 230 19.70 5.47 9.54
N GLY A 231 19.79 6.28 10.61
CA GLY A 231 21.00 7.03 10.94
C GLY A 231 21.10 8.34 10.15
N MET A 232 22.31 8.77 9.79
CA MET A 232 22.53 10.10 9.15
C MET A 232 21.85 10.22 7.79
N GLU A 233 22.09 9.28 6.88
CA GLU A 233 21.29 9.16 5.66
C GLU A 233 20.00 8.39 5.96
N GLY A 234 18.89 8.88 5.42
CA GLY A 234 17.58 8.28 5.53
C GLY A 234 17.30 7.15 4.55
N TYR A 235 16.05 6.73 4.50
CA TYR A 235 15.48 5.93 3.43
C TYR A 235 15.23 6.86 2.23
N VAL A 236 16.01 6.73 1.15
CA VAL A 236 15.84 7.57 -0.04
C VAL A 236 15.01 6.82 -1.06
N VAL A 237 13.81 7.30 -1.37
CA VAL A 237 12.82 6.58 -2.18
C VAL A 237 12.22 7.39 -3.31
N SER A 238 11.83 6.70 -4.38
CA SER A 238 11.00 7.24 -5.46
C SER A 238 10.20 6.13 -6.16
N ASN A 239 9.57 6.44 -7.30
CA ASN A 239 8.81 5.49 -8.14
C ASN A 239 7.71 4.75 -7.36
N PHE A 240 7.04 5.47 -6.46
CA PHE A 240 5.93 4.93 -5.68
C PHE A 240 4.69 4.71 -6.56
N VAL A 241 4.06 3.56 -6.39
CA VAL A 241 2.82 3.19 -7.09
C VAL A 241 1.91 2.38 -6.17
N ALA A 242 0.62 2.68 -6.24
CA ALA A 242 -0.47 1.85 -5.75
C ALA A 242 -1.56 1.89 -6.83
N ALA A 243 -1.78 0.77 -7.51
CA ALA A 243 -2.68 0.72 -8.67
C ALA A 243 -3.75 -0.37 -8.50
N PRO A 244 -5.02 -0.06 -8.85
CA PRO A 244 -6.09 -1.05 -8.89
C PRO A 244 -6.03 -1.88 -10.19
N GLU A 245 -6.84 -2.92 -10.29
CA GLU A 245 -7.14 -3.58 -11.56
C GLU A 245 -7.68 -2.54 -12.57
N PRO A 246 -7.09 -2.44 -13.78
CA PRO A 246 -7.57 -1.50 -14.76
C PRO A 246 -8.99 -1.90 -15.16
N ALA A 247 -9.98 -1.05 -14.85
CA ALA A 247 -11.41 -1.18 -15.19
C ALA A 247 -11.72 -1.51 -16.69
N SER A 248 -10.71 -1.49 -17.54
CA SER A 248 -10.71 -2.00 -18.90
C SER A 248 -11.13 -3.48 -19.01
N ALA A 249 -10.81 -4.33 -18.02
CA ALA A 249 -11.28 -5.73 -18.03
C ALA A 249 -12.80 -5.83 -17.86
N ALA A 250 -13.37 -4.98 -16.99
CA ALA A 250 -14.83 -4.86 -16.82
C ALA A 250 -15.52 -4.30 -18.08
N LEU A 251 -14.92 -3.33 -18.77
CA LEU A 251 -15.42 -2.76 -20.02
C LEU A 251 -15.39 -3.76 -21.19
N LEU A 252 -14.36 -4.61 -21.30
CA LEU A 252 -14.29 -5.69 -22.29
C LEU A 252 -15.34 -6.77 -22.04
N ALA A 253 -15.57 -7.14 -20.78
CA ALA A 253 -16.61 -8.10 -20.40
C ALA A 253 -18.03 -7.59 -20.70
N LEU A 254 -18.32 -6.31 -20.40
CA LEU A 254 -19.60 -5.67 -20.67
C LEU A 254 -19.81 -5.42 -22.19
N GLY A 255 -18.76 -5.03 -22.91
CA GLY A 255 -18.79 -4.89 -24.37
C GLY A 255 -19.01 -6.22 -25.10
N GLY A 256 -18.40 -7.30 -24.61
CA GLY A 256 -18.60 -8.66 -25.12
C GLY A 256 -20.03 -9.17 -24.93
N LEU A 257 -20.63 -8.93 -23.75
CA LEU A 257 -22.02 -9.30 -23.46
C LEU A 257 -23.03 -8.54 -24.32
N ALA A 258 -22.80 -7.24 -24.58
CA ALA A 258 -23.64 -6.44 -25.47
C ALA A 258 -23.60 -6.92 -26.94
N LEU A 259 -22.45 -7.41 -27.41
CA LEU A 259 -22.28 -7.96 -28.75
C LEU A 259 -22.94 -9.34 -28.92
N ILE A 260 -22.93 -10.18 -27.88
CA ILE A 260 -23.57 -11.50 -27.90
C ILE A 260 -25.11 -11.37 -27.87
N ARG A 261 -25.65 -10.38 -27.14
CA ARG A 261 -27.10 -10.12 -27.07
C ARG A 261 -27.68 -9.59 -28.38
N ARG A 262 -26.85 -8.98 -29.24
CA ARG A 262 -27.25 -8.46 -30.56
C ARG A 262 -27.24 -9.52 -31.68
N ARG A 263 -26.70 -10.71 -31.40
CA ARG A 263 -26.60 -11.85 -32.34
C ARG A 263 -27.62 -12.96 -32.08
N ARG A 264 -28.55 -12.79 -31.13
CA ARG A 264 -29.70 -13.67 -30.92
C ARG A 264 -30.98 -12.97 -31.36
#